data_AF-A0A6V7HJ14-F1
#
_entry.id   AF-A0A6V7HJ14-F1
#
_cell.length_a   1.000
_cell.length_b   1.000
_cell.length_c   1.000
_cell.angle_alpha   90.00
_cell.angle_beta   90.00
_cell.angle_gamma   90.00
#
_symmetry.space_group_name_H-M   'P 1'
#
loop_
_entity.id
_entity.type
_entity.pdbx_description
1 polymer ?
#
loop_
_entity_poly.entity_id
_entity_poly.type
_entity_poly.pdbx_seq_one_letter_code
_entity_poly.pdbx_strand_id
1 'polypeptide(L)'
;MSNTNSSKSSTSLLEISENKTISDMDLDNIARYVIGTQQRFRENIIIPRTVGPVQLKTNEQKLIESAMESCIFKSIASCVIGYGLGAAIGLFSSSVNPNVASVEKQQTVREVFREMKTTTLGYAKNFAVVGCVFSAIECAIES
;
A
#
# COMPACT_ATOMS: atom_id res chain seq x y z
N MET A 1 14.19 55.13 3.99
CA MET A 1 14.43 54.50 5.30
C MET A 1 13.89 55.46 6.37
N SER A 2 12.69 55.22 6.89
CA SER A 2 12.04 56.06 7.91
C SER A 2 11.88 55.22 9.19
N ASN A 3 12.44 55.64 10.33
CA ASN A 3 11.76 56.35 11.45
C ASN A 3 10.86 55.37 12.27
N THR A 4 10.77 55.28 13.61
CA THR A 4 10.75 56.27 14.71
C THR A 4 10.69 55.52 16.07
N ASN A 5 11.44 56.00 17.08
CA ASN A 5 11.03 56.37 18.46
C ASN A 5 10.09 55.53 19.38
N SER A 6 10.57 55.40 20.63
CA SER A 6 9.87 55.76 21.89
C SER A 6 9.27 54.66 22.78
N SER A 7 10.11 54.10 23.66
CA SER A 7 10.04 54.06 25.15
C SER A 7 8.70 54.07 25.93
N LYS A 8 7.54 53.75 25.35
CA LYS A 8 6.24 53.71 26.07
C LYS A 8 5.82 52.31 26.56
N SER A 9 6.70 51.32 26.49
CA SER A 9 6.36 49.88 26.59
C SER A 9 6.29 49.29 28.01
N SER A 10 6.45 50.08 29.07
CA SER A 10 6.58 49.55 30.44
C SER A 10 5.27 49.47 31.24
N THR A 11 4.18 50.11 30.80
CA THR A 11 2.92 50.18 31.56
C THR A 11 1.83 49.20 31.10
N SER A 12 2.01 48.49 29.99
CA SER A 12 1.00 47.61 29.38
C SER A 12 1.18 46.11 29.64
N LEU A 13 2.28 45.69 30.28
CA LEU A 13 2.58 44.27 30.47
C LEU A 13 1.86 43.60 31.65
N LEU A 14 1.26 44.36 32.57
CA LEU A 14 0.60 43.81 33.75
C LEU A 14 -0.89 43.49 33.54
N GLU A 15 -1.62 44.23 32.70
CA GLU A 15 -3.03 43.92 32.39
C GLU A 15 -3.19 42.77 31.38
N ILE A 16 -2.17 42.52 30.56
CA ILE A 16 -2.19 41.42 29.58
C ILE A 16 -2.04 40.05 30.27
N SER A 17 -1.38 39.97 31.44
CA SER A 17 -1.05 38.70 32.08
C SER A 17 -2.24 37.99 32.75
N GLU A 18 -3.22 38.73 33.26
CA GLU A 18 -4.39 38.19 33.97
C GLU A 18 -5.51 37.75 33.01
N ASN A 19 -5.75 38.53 31.94
CA ASN A 19 -6.69 38.16 30.87
C ASN A 19 -6.18 36.98 30.03
N LYS A 20 -4.87 36.96 29.73
CA LYS A 20 -4.25 35.91 28.92
C LYS A 20 -4.28 34.53 29.60
N THR A 21 -4.13 34.48 30.92
CA THR A 21 -4.21 33.21 31.67
C THR A 21 -5.63 32.65 31.74
N ILE A 22 -6.66 33.51 31.79
CA ILE A 22 -8.08 33.10 31.77
C ILE A 22 -8.46 32.62 30.37
N SER A 23 -8.01 33.29 29.31
CA SER A 23 -8.30 32.89 27.93
C SER A 23 -7.63 31.58 27.52
N ASP A 24 -6.38 31.34 27.94
CA ASP A 24 -5.64 30.13 27.54
C ASP A 24 -6.23 28.87 28.19
N MET A 25 -6.60 28.91 29.47
CA MET A 25 -7.28 27.79 30.16
C MET A 25 -8.67 27.49 29.60
N ASP A 26 -9.47 28.52 29.28
CA ASP A 26 -10.78 28.32 28.68
C ASP A 26 -10.68 27.82 27.22
N LEU A 27 -9.72 28.33 26.43
CA LEU A 27 -9.45 27.81 25.09
C LEU A 27 -8.99 26.35 25.12
N ASP A 28 -8.17 25.95 26.10
CA ASP A 28 -7.74 24.55 26.27
C ASP A 28 -8.90 23.65 26.70
N ASN A 29 -9.83 24.14 27.53
CA ASN A 29 -11.04 23.40 27.91
C ASN A 29 -12.00 23.24 26.74
N ILE A 30 -12.18 24.28 25.92
CA ILE A 30 -12.97 24.22 24.69
C ILE A 30 -12.29 23.28 23.68
N ALA A 31 -10.97 23.38 23.52
CA ALA A 31 -10.20 22.48 22.67
C ALA A 31 -10.30 21.03 23.14
N ARG A 32 -10.24 20.76 24.45
CA ARG A 32 -10.47 19.40 24.99
C ARG A 32 -11.91 18.94 24.89
N TYR A 33 -12.90 19.83 24.89
CA TYR A 33 -14.29 19.46 24.66
C TYR A 33 -14.58 19.12 23.19
N VAL A 34 -13.93 19.84 22.26
CA VAL A 34 -14.08 19.65 20.81
C VAL A 34 -13.20 18.52 20.27
N ILE A 35 -11.97 18.38 20.76
CA ILE A 35 -10.99 17.34 20.36
C ILE A 35 -11.09 16.10 21.27
N GLY A 36 -11.76 16.21 22.42
CA GLY A 36 -12.02 15.10 23.33
C GLY A 36 -12.65 13.95 22.56
N THR A 37 -11.90 12.86 22.44
CA THR A 37 -12.22 11.69 21.63
C THR A 37 -13.44 10.97 22.19
N GLN A 38 -14.63 11.53 21.92
CA GLN A 38 -15.90 10.82 21.98
C GLN A 38 -15.93 9.90 20.78
N GLN A 39 -15.24 8.76 20.89
CA GLN A 39 -15.52 7.56 20.11
C GLN A 39 -16.92 7.06 20.52
N ARG A 40 -17.96 7.85 20.21
CA ARG A 40 -19.34 7.40 20.25
C ARG A 40 -19.44 6.35 19.15
N PHE A 41 -19.50 5.09 19.54
CA PHE A 41 -19.86 3.99 18.64
C PHE A 41 -21.25 4.31 18.08
N ARG A 42 -21.30 4.98 16.94
CA ARG A 42 -22.54 5.34 16.24
C ARG A 42 -23.11 4.05 15.68
N GLU A 43 -24.10 3.49 16.37
CA GLU A 43 -24.90 2.35 15.90
C GLU A 43 -25.55 2.61 14.52
N ASN A 44 -25.77 3.89 14.18
CA ASN A 44 -26.18 4.33 12.84
C ASN A 44 -25.13 5.25 12.20
N ILE A 45 -24.28 4.69 11.33
CA ILE A 45 -23.34 5.42 10.47
C ILE A 45 -24.09 6.03 9.27
N ILE A 46 -24.64 7.24 9.44
CA ILE A 46 -25.15 8.04 8.32
C ILE A 46 -23.95 8.77 7.70
N ILE A 47 -23.41 8.25 6.60
CA ILE A 47 -22.29 8.86 5.88
C ILE A 47 -22.84 10.04 5.07
N PRO A 48 -22.46 11.29 5.37
CA PRO A 48 -22.95 12.44 4.63
C PRO A 48 -22.44 12.36 3.18
N ARG A 49 -23.37 12.44 2.22
CA ARG A 49 -23.12 12.38 0.78
C ARG A 49 -22.50 13.71 0.30
N THR A 50 -21.30 14.05 0.75
CA THR A 50 -20.65 15.34 0.42
C THR A 50 -19.91 15.32 -0.91
N VAL A 51 -19.47 14.15 -1.40
CA VAL A 51 -18.61 14.06 -2.60
C VAL A 51 -19.03 12.99 -3.63
N GLY A 52 -20.13 12.26 -3.41
CA GLY A 52 -20.62 11.29 -4.38
C GLY A 52 -21.62 10.27 -3.83
N PRO A 53 -22.20 9.41 -4.69
CA PRO A 53 -23.08 8.36 -4.23
C PRO A 53 -22.30 7.30 -3.45
N VAL A 54 -22.51 7.25 -2.14
CA VAL A 54 -21.99 6.19 -1.28
C VAL A 54 -22.72 4.90 -1.65
N GLN A 55 -22.08 4.06 -2.46
CA GLN A 55 -22.53 2.69 -2.70
C GLN A 55 -22.31 1.90 -1.41
N LEU A 56 -23.39 1.52 -0.72
CA LEU A 56 -23.30 0.62 0.43
C LEU A 56 -22.88 -0.76 -0.09
N LYS A 57 -21.57 -0.99 -0.12
CA LYS A 57 -21.00 -2.31 -0.39
C LYS A 57 -21.49 -3.27 0.69
N THR A 58 -21.90 -4.48 0.28
CA THR A 58 -22.22 -5.55 1.22
C THR A 58 -20.96 -5.92 2.03
N ASN A 59 -21.12 -6.52 3.21
CA ASN A 59 -19.96 -6.95 4.01
C ASN A 59 -19.00 -7.84 3.20
N GLU A 60 -19.53 -8.67 2.29
CA GLU A 60 -18.75 -9.50 1.37
C GLU A 60 -17.88 -8.67 0.41
N GLN A 61 -18.45 -7.62 -0.18
CA GLN A 61 -17.71 -6.75 -1.11
C GLN A 61 -16.61 -5.97 -0.38
N LYS A 62 -16.87 -5.55 0.87
CA LYS A 62 -15.89 -4.85 1.70
C LYS A 62 -14.69 -5.75 2.04
N LEU A 63 -14.94 -7.02 2.34
CA LEU A 63 -13.88 -7.97 2.63
C LEU A 63 -13.01 -8.22 1.40
N ILE A 64 -13.61 -8.39 0.22
CA ILE A 64 -12.88 -8.56 -1.04
C ILE A 64 -12.04 -7.32 -1.36
N GLU A 65 -12.58 -6.13 -1.17
CA GLU A 65 -11.86 -4.87 -1.40
C GLU A 65 -10.65 -4.74 -0.46
N SER A 66 -10.82 -5.01 0.83
CA SER A 66 -9.71 -5.02 1.79
C SER A 66 -8.63 -6.06 1.46
N ALA A 67 -9.01 -7.18 0.86
CA ALA A 67 -8.06 -8.19 0.42
C ALA A 67 -7.29 -7.72 -0.82
N MET A 68 -7.94 -7.05 -1.77
CA MET A 68 -7.30 -6.54 -2.98
C MET A 68 -6.34 -5.38 -2.71
N GLU A 69 -6.62 -4.58 -1.68
CA GLU A 69 -5.72 -3.52 -1.20
C GLU A 69 -4.56 -4.06 -0.36
N SER A 70 -4.63 -5.32 0.08
CA SER A 70 -3.58 -5.87 0.93
C SER A 70 -2.29 -6.13 0.15
N CYS A 71 -1.18 -5.68 0.74
CA CYS A 71 0.16 -5.81 0.17
C CYS A 71 0.54 -7.26 -0.14
N ILE A 72 0.19 -8.14 0.79
CA ILE A 72 0.48 -9.57 0.71
C ILE A 72 -0.26 -10.17 -0.48
N PHE A 73 -1.55 -9.86 -0.64
CA PHE A 73 -2.33 -10.37 -1.74
C PHE A 73 -1.80 -9.89 -3.09
N LYS A 74 -1.50 -8.59 -3.23
CA LYS A 74 -0.97 -8.02 -4.48
C LYS A 74 0.37 -8.66 -4.86
N SER A 75 1.24 -8.88 -3.89
CA SER A 75 2.54 -9.53 -4.08
C SER A 75 2.41 -11.00 -4.49
N ILE A 76 1.47 -11.74 -3.90
CA ILE A 76 1.19 -13.13 -4.30
C ILE A 76 0.59 -13.18 -5.70
N ALA A 77 -0.37 -12.30 -6.00
CA ALA A 77 -1.00 -12.24 -7.31
C ALA A 77 0.04 -11.92 -8.41
N SER A 78 0.94 -10.96 -8.18
CA SER A 78 2.00 -10.62 -9.13
C SER A 78 3.06 -11.72 -9.26
N CYS A 79 3.38 -12.43 -8.17
CA CYS A 79 4.21 -13.64 -8.24
C CYS A 79 3.60 -14.69 -9.16
N VAL A 80 2.30 -14.97 -9.01
CA VAL A 80 1.59 -15.99 -9.81
C VAL A 80 1.58 -15.58 -11.29
N ILE A 81 1.28 -14.31 -11.57
CA ILE A 81 1.29 -13.78 -12.95
C ILE A 81 2.70 -13.85 -13.54
N GLY A 82 3.73 -13.40 -12.80
CA GLY A 82 5.13 -13.45 -13.23
C GLY A 82 5.62 -14.88 -13.44
N TYR A 83 5.25 -15.80 -12.56
CA TYR A 83 5.56 -17.22 -12.70
C TYR A 83 4.92 -17.81 -13.97
N GLY A 84 3.67 -17.48 -14.27
CA GLY A 84 2.97 -17.92 -15.47
C GLY A 84 3.64 -17.43 -16.75
N LEU A 85 3.98 -16.14 -16.81
CA LEU A 85 4.74 -15.54 -17.91
C LEU A 85 6.12 -16.19 -18.09
N GLY A 86 6.87 -16.36 -16.99
CA GLY A 86 8.18 -17.02 -17.05
C GLY A 86 8.10 -18.49 -17.48
N ALA A 87 7.05 -19.21 -17.08
CA ALA A 87 6.82 -20.57 -17.52
C ALA A 87 6.47 -20.65 -19.01
N ALA A 88 5.64 -19.74 -19.52
CA ALA A 88 5.31 -19.67 -20.95
C ALA A 88 6.56 -19.38 -21.80
N ILE A 89 7.38 -18.42 -21.37
CA ILE A 89 8.64 -18.07 -22.05
C ILE A 89 9.64 -19.24 -21.98
N GLY A 90 9.78 -19.88 -20.82
CA GLY A 90 10.70 -21.02 -20.64
C GLY A 90 10.30 -22.25 -21.46
N LEU A 91 9.00 -22.53 -21.57
CA LEU A 91 8.49 -23.63 -22.40
C LEU A 91 8.67 -23.33 -23.89
N PHE A 92 8.37 -22.10 -24.32
CA PHE A 92 8.59 -21.68 -25.70
C PHE A 92 10.07 -21.73 -26.08
N SER A 93 10.96 -21.22 -25.22
CA SER A 93 12.41 -21.29 -25.43
C SER A 93 12.92 -22.73 -25.55
N SER A 94 12.34 -23.66 -24.78
CA SER A 94 12.70 -25.08 -24.85
C SER A 94 12.17 -25.77 -26.11
N SER A 95 11.09 -25.25 -26.70
CA SER A 95 10.52 -25.76 -27.95
C SER A 95 11.30 -25.34 -29.20
N VAL A 96 11.92 -24.15 -29.19
CA VAL A 96 12.66 -23.64 -30.35
C VAL A 96 14.09 -24.14 -30.43
N ASN A 97 14.68 -24.57 -29.31
CA ASN A 97 16.00 -25.20 -29.29
C ASN A 97 16.13 -26.16 -28.10
N PRO A 98 15.58 -27.38 -28.18
CA PRO A 98 15.81 -28.39 -27.15
C PRO A 98 17.30 -28.75 -27.14
N ASN A 99 17.90 -28.85 -25.94
CA ASN A 99 19.32 -29.14 -25.78
C ASN A 99 19.71 -30.44 -26.53
N VAL A 100 20.45 -30.29 -27.64
CA VAL A 100 20.86 -31.38 -28.55
C VAL A 100 21.94 -32.30 -27.98
N ALA A 101 22.41 -32.07 -26.75
CA ALA A 101 23.46 -32.88 -26.13
C ALA A 101 23.00 -34.30 -25.73
N SER A 102 21.70 -34.59 -25.79
CA SER A 102 21.15 -35.89 -25.39
C SER A 102 20.73 -36.81 -26.53
N VAL A 103 21.00 -36.43 -27.78
CA VAL A 103 20.55 -37.14 -29.00
C VAL A 103 21.12 -38.57 -29.13
N GLU A 104 22.20 -38.92 -28.41
CA GLU A 104 22.85 -40.25 -28.54
C GLU A 104 22.22 -41.37 -27.70
N LYS A 105 21.34 -41.05 -26.75
CA LYS A 105 20.49 -42.07 -26.10
C LYS A 105 19.06 -41.70 -26.42
N GLN A 106 18.21 -42.67 -26.76
CA GLN A 106 16.76 -42.49 -26.73
C GLN A 106 16.36 -42.00 -25.33
N GLN A 107 16.41 -40.69 -25.09
CA GLN A 107 15.93 -40.11 -23.87
C GLN A 107 14.42 -40.30 -23.90
N THR A 108 13.97 -41.17 -23.02
CA THR A 108 12.55 -41.41 -22.76
C THR A 108 11.87 -40.04 -22.60
N VAL A 109 10.65 -39.90 -23.11
CA VAL A 109 9.83 -38.66 -23.03
C VAL A 109 9.82 -38.06 -21.62
N ARG A 110 9.95 -38.89 -20.59
CA ARG A 110 10.06 -38.51 -19.18
C ARG A 110 11.33 -37.73 -18.85
N GLU A 111 12.47 -38.07 -19.45
CA GLU A 111 13.74 -37.39 -19.23
C GLU A 111 13.71 -36.01 -19.88
N VAL A 112 13.25 -35.94 -21.14
CA VAL A 112 13.07 -34.68 -21.87
C VAL A 112 12.10 -33.75 -21.13
N PHE A 113 10.97 -34.28 -20.66
CA PHE A 113 10.01 -33.51 -19.89
C PHE A 113 10.59 -33.04 -18.54
N ARG A 114 11.46 -33.84 -17.91
CA ARG A 114 12.12 -33.49 -16.65
C ARG A 114 13.13 -32.35 -16.84
N GLU A 115 13.90 -32.38 -17.92
CA GLU A 115 14.83 -31.31 -18.27
C GLU A 115 14.08 -30.03 -18.64
N MET A 116 13.07 -30.11 -19.51
CA MET A 116 12.20 -28.99 -19.88
C MET A 116 11.51 -28.37 -18.66
N LYS A 117 11.03 -29.20 -17.72
CA LYS A 117 10.41 -28.71 -16.48
C LYS A 117 11.44 -27.99 -15.62
N THR A 118 12.65 -28.53 -15.48
CA THR A 118 13.68 -27.93 -14.63
C THR A 118 14.10 -26.55 -15.15
N THR A 119 14.33 -26.43 -16.46
CA THR A 119 14.66 -25.14 -17.08
C THR A 119 13.50 -24.17 -17.01
N THR A 120 12.28 -24.60 -17.36
CA THR A 120 11.05 -23.78 -17.28
C THR A 120 10.78 -23.28 -15.87
N LEU A 121 10.96 -24.12 -14.85
CA LEU A 121 10.83 -23.73 -13.44
C LEU A 121 11.87 -22.69 -13.03
N GLY A 122 13.08 -22.76 -13.58
CA GLY A 122 14.11 -21.74 -13.39
C GLY A 122 13.63 -20.38 -13.90
N TYR A 123 13.16 -20.30 -15.15
CA TYR A 123 12.59 -19.08 -15.72
C TYR A 123 11.40 -18.57 -14.89
N ALA A 124 10.45 -19.43 -14.57
CA ALA A 124 9.26 -19.08 -13.81
C ALA A 124 9.58 -18.47 -12.43
N LYS A 125 10.55 -19.02 -11.69
CA LYS A 125 10.99 -18.47 -10.40
C LYS A 125 11.62 -17.08 -10.54
N ASN A 126 12.47 -16.88 -11.54
CA ASN A 126 13.10 -15.58 -11.77
C ASN A 126 12.06 -14.49 -12.07
N PHE A 127 11.11 -14.77 -12.97
CA PHE A 127 10.05 -13.82 -13.29
C PHE A 127 9.07 -13.60 -12.12
N ALA A 128 8.81 -14.62 -11.31
CA ALA A 128 8.02 -14.47 -10.09
C ALA A 128 8.67 -13.51 -9.09
N VAL A 129 9.98 -13.63 -8.87
CA VAL A 129 10.72 -12.72 -7.97
C VAL A 129 10.67 -11.27 -8.49
N VAL A 130 10.86 -11.07 -9.79
CA VAL A 130 10.76 -9.72 -10.40
C VAL A 130 9.35 -9.14 -10.21
N GLY A 131 8.30 -9.92 -10.44
CA GLY A 131 6.92 -9.51 -10.21
C GLY A 131 6.63 -9.17 -8.74
N CYS A 132 7.17 -9.97 -7.82
CA CYS A 132 7.07 -9.74 -6.38
C CYS A 132 7.70 -8.40 -5.99
N VAL A 133 8.95 -8.18 -6.40
CA VAL A 133 9.71 -6.97 -6.07
C VAL A 133 9.02 -5.73 -6.63
N PHE A 134 8.51 -5.79 -7.87
CA PHE A 134 7.75 -4.70 -8.47
C PHE A 134 6.53 -4.34 -7.62
N SER A 135 5.72 -5.33 -7.23
CA SER A 135 4.53 -5.07 -6.40
C SER A 135 4.86 -4.67 -4.96
N ALA A 136 5.97 -5.17 -4.41
CA ALA A 136 6.42 -4.82 -3.07
C ALA A 136 6.87 -3.36 -2.99
N ILE A 137 7.55 -2.84 -4.02
CA ILE A 137 7.98 -1.44 -4.07
C ILE A 137 6.76 -0.51 -4.16
N GLU A 138 5.84 -0.78 -5.08
CA GLU A 138 4.60 -0.01 -5.21
C GLU A 138 3.82 0.00 -3.88
N CYS A 139 3.74 -1.15 -3.24
CA CYS A 139 3.02 -1.29 -2.00
C CYS A 139 3.71 -0.61 -0.80
N ALA A 140 5.05 -0.64 -0.72
CA ALA A 140 5.80 0.00 0.36
C ALA A 140 5.69 1.53 0.36
N ILE A 141 5.30 2.13 -0.77
CA ILE A 141 5.09 3.57 -0.90
C ILE A 141 3.64 3.96 -0.59
N GLU A 142 2.69 3.06 -0.84
CA GLU A 142 1.25 3.31 -0.66
C GLU A 142 0.73 2.93 0.73
N SER A 143 1.42 2.02 1.44
CA SER A 143 1.05 1.53 2.77
C SER A 143 1.28 2.52 3.91
#